data_AF-A0A1D4IVB8-F1
#
_entry.id   AF-A0A1D4IVB8-F1
#
_cell.length_a   1.000
_cell.length_b   1.000
_cell.length_c   1.000
_cell.angle_alpha   90.00
_cell.angle_beta   90.00
_cell.angle_gamma   90.00
#
_symmetry.space_group_name_H-M   'P 1'
#
loop_
_entity.id
_entity.type
_entity.pdbx_description
1 polymer ?
#
loop_
_entity_poly.entity_id
_entity_poly.type
_entity_poly.pdbx_seq_one_letter_code
_entity_poly.pdbx_strand_id
1 'polypeptide(L)' 'MKLAVIAANGKAGQLITKEAINRGLDVTAIVRSTNKTEAKQVI' A
#
# COMPACT_ATOMS: atom_id res chain seq x y z
N MET A 1 -11.78 -1.51 -7.87
CA MET A 1 -10.56 -1.72 -8.71
C MET A 1 -9.43 -2.21 -7.81
N LYS A 2 -8.52 -3.05 -8.34
CA LYS A 2 -7.34 -3.55 -7.61
C LYS A 2 -6.12 -2.69 -7.93
N LEU A 3 -5.30 -2.38 -6.92
CA LEU A 3 -4.09 -1.55 -7.03
C LEU A 3 -2.93 -2.26 -6.33
N ALA A 4 -1.78 -2.34 -6.99
CA ALA A 4 -0.54 -2.80 -6.37
C ALA A 4 0.43 -1.62 -6.18
N VAL A 5 0.98 -1.46 -4.98
CA VAL A 5 1.97 -0.41 -4.68
C VAL A 5 3.31 -1.06 -4.37
N ILE A 6 4.31 -0.83 -5.25
CA ILE A 6 5.67 -1.38 -5.09
C ILE A 6 6.51 -0.46 -4.22
N ALA A 7 7.33 -1.04 -3.34
CA ALA A 7 8.10 -0.32 -2.34
C ALA A 7 7.21 0.56 -1.43
N ALA A 8 6.06 0.01 -1.03
CA ALA A 8 5.01 0.72 -0.31
C ALA A 8 5.50 1.28 1.05
N ASN A 9 6.56 0.71 1.62
CA ASN A 9 7.19 1.20 2.86
C ASN A 9 7.90 2.56 2.73
N GLY A 10 8.15 3.07 1.51
CA GLY A 10 8.74 4.38 1.31
C GLY A 10 7.84 5.54 1.76
N LYS A 11 8.41 6.75 1.92
CA LYS A 11 7.64 7.95 2.33
C LYS A 11 6.43 8.20 1.41
N ALA A 12 6.65 8.16 0.10
CA ALA A 12 5.57 8.31 -0.88
C ALA A 12 4.64 7.10 -0.91
N GLY A 13 5.20 5.88 -0.86
CA GLY A 13 4.43 4.63 -0.91
C GLY A 13 3.37 4.54 0.19
N GLN A 14 3.71 4.97 1.42
CA GLN A 14 2.79 4.98 2.54
C GLN A 14 1.63 5.95 2.31
N LEU A 15 1.92 7.17 1.85
CA LEU A 15 0.90 8.19 1.56
C LEU A 15 -0.03 7.78 0.41
N ILE A 16 0.54 7.21 -0.66
CA ILE A 16 -0.22 6.72 -1.81
C ILE A 16 -1.14 5.56 -1.38
N THR A 17 -0.61 4.63 -0.59
CA THR A 17 -1.38 3.48 -0.08
C THR A 17 -2.55 3.96 0.77
N LYS A 18 -2.31 4.89 1.69
CA LYS A 18 -3.34 5.49 2.55
C LYS A 18 -4.45 6.16 1.74
N GLU A 19 -4.07 7.00 0.77
CA GLU A 19 -5.03 7.70 -0.08
C GLU A 19 -5.84 6.72 -0.94
N ALA A 20 -5.20 5.69 -1.49
CA ALA A 20 -5.88 4.67 -2.28
C ALA A 20 -6.91 3.87 -1.45
N ILE A 21 -6.58 3.55 -0.20
CA ILE A 21 -7.51 2.91 0.74
C ILE A 21 -8.67 3.84 1.08
N ASN A 22 -8.42 5.12 1.34
CA ASN A 22 -9.47 6.12 1.61
C ASN A 22 -10.45 6.26 0.44
N ARG A 23 -9.99 6.03 -0.79
CA ARG A 23 -10.82 6.01 -2.00
C ARG A 23 -11.58 4.70 -2.21
N GLY A 24 -11.48 3.74 -1.29
CA GLY A 24 -12.14 2.44 -1.37
C GLY A 24 -11.51 1.49 -2.39
N LEU A 25 -10.24 1.69 -2.74
CA LEU A 25 -9.51 0.78 -3.63
C LEU A 25 -8.99 -0.44 -2.84
N ASP A 26 -8.95 -1.58 -3.51
CA ASP A 26 -8.34 -2.80 -2.96
C ASP A 26 -6.84 -2.76 -3.23
N VAL A 27 -6.06 -2.42 -2.19
CA VAL A 27 -4.62 -2.17 -2.30
C VAL A 27 -3.82 -3.35 -1.79
N THR A 28 -2.89 -3.82 -2.62
CA THR A 28 -1.84 -4.78 -2.25
C THR A 28 -0.50 -4.05 -2.15
N ALA A 29 0.10 -4.04 -0.97
CA ALA A 29 1.41 -3.45 -0.74
C ALA A 29 2.51 -4.48 -0.98
N ILE A 30 3.47 -4.16 -1.85
CA ILE A 30 4.64 -5.00 -2.11
C ILE A 30 5.84 -4.41 -1.36
N VAL A 31 6.36 -5.17 -0.39
CA VAL A 31 7.39 -4.71 0.55
C VAL A 31 8.47 -5.78 0.72
N ARG A 32 9.71 -5.36 1.01
CA ARG A 32 10.83 -6.29 1.25
C ARG A 32 11.01 -6.66 2.72
N SER A 33 10.28 -5.99 3.60
CA SER A 33 10.39 -6.07 5.05
C SER A 33 9.01 -5.88 5.65
N THR A 34 8.89 -5.92 6.98
CA THR A 34 7.62 -5.74 7.68
C THR A 34 6.80 -4.58 7.11
N ASN A 35 5.52 -4.82 6.85
CA ASN A 35 4.62 -3.81 6.33
C ASN A 35 4.55 -2.60 7.27
N LYS A 36 4.76 -1.41 6.73
CA LYS A 36 4.61 -0.12 7.44
C LYS A 36 3.46 0.71 6.86
N THR A 37 2.61 0.10 6.04
CA THR A 37 1.47 0.75 5.38
C THR A 37 0.15 0.31 5.98
N GLU A 38 -0.92 1.03 5.65
CA GLU A 38 -2.30 0.70 6.05
C GLU A 38 -2.94 -0.39 5.16
N ALA A 39 -2.22 -0.93 4.16
CA ALA A 39 -2.74 -1.98 3.29
C ALA A 39 -3.00 -3.28 4.03
N LYS A 40 -4.18 -3.88 3.78
CA LYS A 40 -4.58 -5.18 4.34
C LYS A 40 -3.92 -6.36 3.65
N GLN A 41 -3.63 -6.23 2.35
CA GLN A 41 -2.98 -7.26 1.55
C GLN A 41 -1.52 -6.88 1.34
N VAL A 42 -0.60 -7.79 1.67
CA VAL A 42 0.85 -7.54 1.63
C VAL A 42 1.56 -8.74 1.02
N ILE A 43 2.52 -8.47 0.13
CA ILE A 43 3.40 -9.47 -0.50
C ILE A 43 4.86 -9.03 -0.34
#